data_AF-A0A218PD94-F1
#
_entry.id   AF-A0A218PD94-F1
#
_cell.length_a   1.000
_cell.length_b   1.000
_cell.length_c   1.000
_cell.angle_alpha   90.00
_cell.angle_beta   90.00
_cell.angle_gamma   90.00
#
_symmetry.space_group_name_H-M   'P 1'
#
loop_
_entity.id
_entity.type
_entity.pdbx_description
1 polymer ?
#
loop_
_entity_poly.entity_id
_entity_poly.type
_entity_poly.pdbx_seq_one_letter_code
_entity_poly.pdbx_strand_id
1 'polypeptide(L)'
;MAGTVSKVIRFRDEEEFIDDVGEAMEIFSRLAVKYGHNPVEGIILWDYVGVRDREGVKVFRVGEFSRLRGTLDLDPETLEVMERHFDEMKGRDDLGVEDIARLVDLLNEELGEEMVYYEAYDLGLERNTAYIILNLPNLAYLDGILEGDEREDFERAVKLLIKYV
;
A
#
# COMPACT_ATOMS: atom_id res chain seq x y z
N MET A 1 17.79 -4.67 9.42
CA MET A 1 17.38 -5.59 8.35
C MET A 1 17.50 -7.08 8.71
N ALA A 2 18.14 -7.48 9.82
CA ALA A 2 18.04 -8.88 10.27
C ALA A 2 16.62 -9.12 10.85
N GLY A 3 15.87 -10.05 10.25
CA GLY A 3 14.56 -10.49 10.74
C GLY A 3 13.35 -9.86 10.05
N THR A 4 13.52 -9.06 9.00
CA THR A 4 12.40 -8.64 8.14
C THR A 4 12.10 -9.75 7.12
N VAL A 5 10.83 -10.09 6.95
CA VAL A 5 10.33 -10.99 5.89
C VAL A 5 9.39 -10.22 5.00
N SER A 6 9.55 -10.38 3.70
CA SER A 6 8.59 -9.89 2.71
C SER A 6 7.91 -11.03 1.98
N LYS A 7 6.64 -10.84 1.64
CA LYS A 7 5.84 -11.87 0.96
C LYS A 7 4.80 -11.23 0.04
N VAL A 8 4.63 -11.84 -1.14
CA VAL A 8 3.47 -11.61 -1.99
C VAL A 8 2.32 -12.49 -1.52
N ILE A 9 1.19 -11.87 -1.28
CA ILE A 9 -0.04 -12.49 -0.80
C ILE A 9 -1.09 -12.36 -1.89
N ARG A 10 -1.86 -13.43 -2.11
CA ARG A 10 -3.01 -13.44 -3.03
C ARG A 10 -4.29 -13.41 -2.22
N PHE A 11 -5.22 -12.53 -2.59
CA PHE A 11 -6.56 -12.48 -2.02
C PHE A 11 -7.61 -12.71 -3.11
N ARG A 12 -8.82 -13.08 -2.70
CA ARG A 12 -9.95 -13.33 -3.62
C ARG A 12 -10.96 -12.20 -3.59
N ASP A 13 -11.24 -11.73 -2.38
CA ASP A 13 -12.12 -10.61 -2.09
C ASP A 13 -11.23 -9.47 -1.58
N GLU A 14 -11.27 -8.35 -2.30
CA GLU A 14 -10.43 -7.19 -2.03
C GLU A 14 -11.00 -6.35 -0.88
N GLU A 15 -12.32 -6.24 -0.78
CA GLU A 15 -12.95 -5.50 0.32
C GLU A 15 -12.67 -6.21 1.65
N GLU A 16 -12.84 -7.54 1.68
CA GLU A 16 -12.51 -8.35 2.86
C GLU A 16 -11.02 -8.25 3.22
N PHE A 17 -10.12 -8.24 2.22
CA PHE A 17 -8.69 -8.09 2.46
C PHE A 17 -8.35 -6.72 3.06
N ILE A 18 -8.91 -5.65 2.52
CA ILE A 18 -8.67 -4.28 3.00
C ILE A 18 -9.20 -4.11 4.41
N ASP A 19 -10.39 -4.64 4.72
CA ASP A 19 -10.97 -4.57 6.06
C ASP A 19 -10.13 -5.33 7.09
N ASP A 20 -9.75 -6.59 6.78
CA ASP A 20 -8.94 -7.42 7.68
C ASP A 20 -7.56 -6.81 7.92
N VAL A 21 -6.90 -6.33 6.86
CA VAL A 21 -5.58 -5.69 6.95
C VAL A 21 -5.70 -4.35 7.67
N GLY A 22 -6.75 -3.57 7.41
CA GLY A 22 -7.02 -2.30 8.08
C GLY A 22 -7.17 -2.48 9.58
N GLU A 23 -7.95 -3.46 10.01
CA GLU A 23 -8.12 -3.79 11.43
C GLU A 23 -6.80 -4.24 12.07
N ALA A 24 -6.04 -5.12 11.40
CA ALA A 24 -4.73 -5.56 11.90
C ALA A 24 -3.76 -4.36 12.05
N MET A 25 -3.75 -3.47 11.06
CA MET A 25 -2.91 -2.27 11.07
C MET A 25 -3.29 -1.29 12.17
N GLU A 26 -4.58 -1.10 12.45
CA GLU A 26 -5.04 -0.24 13.54
C GLU A 26 -4.55 -0.76 14.89
N ILE A 27 -4.69 -2.08 15.12
CA ILE A 27 -4.22 -2.74 16.34
C ILE A 27 -2.71 -2.57 16.48
N PHE A 28 -1.93 -2.90 15.43
CA PHE A 28 -0.47 -2.76 15.48
C PHE A 28 -0.02 -1.32 15.63
N SER A 29 -0.71 -0.36 15.03
CA SER A 29 -0.40 1.07 15.20
C SER A 29 -0.59 1.52 16.65
N ARG A 30 -1.69 1.09 17.28
CA ARG A 30 -1.95 1.37 18.70
C ARG A 30 -0.89 0.72 19.61
N LEU A 31 -0.52 -0.53 19.35
CA LEU A 31 0.56 -1.22 20.09
C LEU A 31 1.91 -0.53 19.86
N ALA A 32 2.21 -0.09 18.63
CA ALA A 32 3.43 0.62 18.29
C ALA A 32 3.55 1.97 19.01
N VAL A 33 2.45 2.72 19.15
CA VAL A 33 2.44 3.97 19.94
C VAL A 33 2.81 3.72 21.40
N LYS A 34 2.35 2.61 21.99
CA LYS A 34 2.59 2.29 23.39
C LYS A 34 3.96 1.67 23.64
N TYR A 35 4.40 0.76 22.76
CA TYR A 35 5.58 -0.07 22.99
C TYR A 35 6.77 0.29 22.10
N GLY A 36 6.59 1.11 21.06
CA GLY A 36 7.64 1.51 20.13
C GLY A 36 8.01 0.45 19.07
N HIS A 37 7.21 -0.62 18.94
CA HIS A 37 7.47 -1.73 18.02
C HIS A 37 6.28 -1.96 17.09
N ASN A 38 6.48 -1.83 15.78
CA ASN A 38 5.47 -2.13 14.76
C ASN A 38 5.89 -3.39 13.97
N PRO A 39 5.11 -4.47 14.00
CA PRO A 39 5.37 -5.68 13.20
C PRO A 39 5.18 -5.50 11.70
N VAL A 40 4.41 -4.50 11.24
CA VAL A 40 4.16 -4.26 9.81
C VAL A 40 4.94 -3.01 9.38
N GLU A 41 5.90 -3.20 8.49
CA GLU A 41 6.74 -2.10 7.97
C GLU A 41 6.16 -1.47 6.71
N GLY A 42 5.35 -2.22 5.95
CA GLY A 42 4.71 -1.70 4.74
C GLY A 42 3.80 -2.71 4.06
N ILE A 43 2.79 -2.18 3.36
CA ILE A 43 1.87 -2.93 2.52
C ILE A 43 1.71 -2.18 1.21
N ILE A 44 1.86 -2.88 0.09
CA ILE A 44 1.67 -2.33 -1.25
C ILE A 44 0.64 -3.22 -1.95
N LEU A 45 -0.50 -2.65 -2.34
CA LEU A 45 -1.47 -3.34 -3.18
C LEU A 45 -1.04 -3.30 -4.65
N TRP A 46 -1.55 -4.27 -5.42
CA TRP A 46 -1.32 -4.34 -6.87
C TRP A 46 -1.73 -3.07 -7.63
N ASP A 47 -2.63 -2.25 -7.08
CA ASP A 47 -3.16 -1.03 -7.70
C ASP A 47 -2.64 0.25 -7.03
N TYR A 48 -1.50 0.18 -6.34
CA TYR A 48 -0.84 1.35 -5.75
C TYR A 48 0.15 1.99 -6.71
N VAL A 49 0.06 3.31 -6.83
CA VAL A 49 0.94 4.16 -7.64
C VAL A 49 1.57 5.22 -6.72
N GLY A 50 2.89 5.36 -6.80
CA GLY A 50 3.63 6.44 -6.14
C GLY A 50 3.72 7.67 -7.03
N VAL A 51 3.63 8.86 -6.45
CA VAL A 51 3.86 10.14 -7.13
C VAL A 51 4.87 10.94 -6.32
N ARG A 52 5.94 11.39 -6.96
CA ARG A 52 6.89 12.34 -6.37
C ARG A 52 6.39 13.77 -6.56
N ASP A 53 6.32 14.49 -5.46
CA ASP A 53 6.16 15.93 -5.43
C ASP A 53 7.34 16.60 -4.71
N ARG A 54 7.21 17.88 -4.38
CA ARG A 54 8.25 18.64 -3.67
C ARG A 54 8.51 18.17 -2.23
N GLU A 55 7.58 17.45 -1.62
CA GLU A 55 7.68 16.98 -0.23
C GLU A 55 8.20 15.54 -0.15
N GLY A 56 8.08 14.76 -1.23
CA GLY A 56 8.58 13.39 -1.31
C GLY A 56 7.72 12.51 -2.22
N VAL A 57 7.69 11.21 -1.95
CA VAL A 57 6.82 10.27 -2.68
C VAL A 57 5.56 10.01 -1.86
N LYS A 58 4.39 10.24 -2.47
CA LYS A 58 3.07 9.96 -1.92
C LYS A 58 2.45 8.80 -2.68
N VAL A 59 1.83 7.87 -1.96
CA VAL A 59 1.25 6.65 -2.56
C VAL A 59 -0.26 6.79 -2.63
N PHE A 60 -0.83 6.43 -3.78
CA PHE A 60 -2.26 6.51 -4.06
C PHE A 60 -2.74 5.19 -4.63
N ARG A 61 -4.00 4.87 -4.37
CA ARG A 61 -4.69 3.77 -5.01
C ARG A 61 -5.30 4.22 -6.33
N VAL A 62 -5.21 3.39 -7.36
CA VAL A 62 -5.90 3.64 -8.63
C VAL A 62 -7.41 3.81 -8.37
N GLY A 63 -7.98 4.90 -8.91
CA GLY A 63 -9.38 5.28 -8.71
C GLY A 63 -9.65 6.27 -7.56
N GLU A 64 -8.71 6.47 -6.63
CA GLU A 64 -8.83 7.47 -5.53
C GLU A 64 -8.26 8.86 -5.89
N PHE A 65 -7.91 9.08 -7.14
CA PHE A 65 -7.17 10.26 -7.61
C PHE A 65 -7.94 11.59 -7.55
N SER A 66 -9.25 11.59 -7.28
CA SER A 66 -9.97 12.82 -6.94
C SER A 66 -9.43 13.52 -5.67
N ARG A 67 -8.60 12.82 -4.87
CA ARG A 67 -7.88 13.36 -3.72
C ARG A 67 -6.53 14.01 -4.06
N LEU A 68 -6.07 13.99 -5.32
CA LEU A 68 -4.77 14.57 -5.70
C LEU A 68 -4.72 16.09 -5.49
N ARG A 69 -5.76 16.80 -5.92
CA ARG A 69 -5.87 18.26 -5.73
C ARG A 69 -5.91 18.58 -4.24
N GLY A 70 -4.83 19.23 -3.77
CA GLY A 70 -4.65 19.60 -2.37
C GLY A 70 -3.79 18.63 -1.56
N THR A 71 -3.46 17.45 -2.11
CA THR A 71 -2.53 16.50 -1.48
C THR A 71 -1.13 16.59 -2.08
N LEU A 72 -1.00 16.85 -3.39
CA LEU A 72 0.29 16.99 -4.07
C LEU A 72 0.73 18.46 -4.17
N ASP A 73 2.00 18.74 -3.83
CA ASP A 73 2.64 20.04 -4.08
C ASP A 73 3.26 20.07 -5.48
N LEU A 74 2.39 20.14 -6.48
CA LEU A 74 2.72 20.21 -7.91
C LEU A 74 2.09 21.46 -8.54
N ASP A 75 2.63 21.88 -9.69
CA ASP A 75 2.02 22.97 -10.43
C ASP A 75 0.68 22.53 -11.08
N PRO A 76 -0.22 23.48 -11.38
CA PRO A 76 -1.54 23.16 -11.91
C PRO A 76 -1.54 22.43 -13.26
N GLU A 77 -0.52 22.65 -14.10
CA GLU A 77 -0.43 22.04 -15.44
C GLU A 77 -0.10 20.55 -15.32
N THR A 78 0.89 20.22 -14.48
CA THR A 78 1.22 18.84 -14.10
C THR A 78 0.01 18.12 -13.51
N LEU A 79 -0.73 18.77 -12.60
CA LEU A 79 -1.95 18.19 -12.02
C LEU A 79 -3.02 17.91 -13.07
N GLU A 80 -3.20 18.79 -14.05
CA GLU A 80 -4.18 18.62 -15.13
C GLU A 80 -3.83 17.44 -16.06
N VAL A 81 -2.54 17.28 -16.41
CA VAL A 81 -2.07 16.12 -17.18
C VAL A 81 -2.32 14.83 -16.42
N MET A 82 -1.92 14.79 -15.14
CA MET A 82 -2.13 13.63 -14.28
C MET A 82 -3.61 13.26 -14.18
N GLU A 83 -4.48 14.22 -13.87
CA GLU A 83 -5.92 13.96 -13.73
C GLU A 83 -6.54 13.34 -14.97
N ARG A 84 -6.16 13.82 -16.17
CA ARG A 84 -6.68 13.25 -17.42
C ARG A 84 -6.33 11.77 -17.57
N HIS A 85 -5.07 11.40 -17.35
CA HIS A 85 -4.62 10.00 -17.42
C HIS A 85 -5.27 9.13 -16.33
N PHE A 86 -5.44 9.67 -15.12
CA PHE A 86 -6.08 8.94 -14.03
C PHE A 86 -7.59 8.75 -14.22
N ASP A 87 -8.29 9.73 -14.81
CA ASP A 87 -9.70 9.60 -15.15
C ASP A 87 -9.94 8.53 -16.23
N GLU A 88 -9.01 8.36 -17.17
CA GLU A 88 -9.04 7.25 -18.14
C GLU A 88 -8.98 5.88 -17.45
N MET A 89 -8.22 5.74 -16.36
CA MET A 89 -8.19 4.50 -15.57
C MET A 89 -9.49 4.25 -14.82
N LYS A 90 -10.09 5.28 -14.24
CA LYS A 90 -11.33 5.14 -13.47
C LYS A 90 -12.50 4.59 -14.30
N GLY A 91 -12.45 4.74 -15.62
CA GLY A 91 -13.45 4.20 -16.55
C GLY A 91 -13.31 2.71 -16.88
N ARG A 92 -12.31 2.00 -16.37
CA ARG A 92 -11.98 0.61 -16.75
C ARG A 92 -12.02 -0.36 -15.57
N ASP A 93 -13.03 -1.23 -15.54
CA ASP A 93 -13.19 -2.30 -14.52
C ASP A 93 -12.24 -3.51 -14.75
N ASP A 94 -11.64 -3.59 -15.93
CA ASP A 94 -10.80 -4.69 -16.39
C ASP A 94 -9.29 -4.44 -16.22
N LEU A 95 -8.90 -3.36 -15.55
CA LEU A 95 -7.49 -2.99 -15.38
C LEU A 95 -6.67 -4.15 -14.79
N GLY A 96 -5.60 -4.51 -15.50
CA GLY A 96 -4.52 -5.35 -15.00
C GLY A 96 -3.29 -4.54 -14.66
N VAL A 97 -2.32 -5.21 -14.02
CA VAL A 97 -1.02 -4.62 -13.66
C VAL A 97 -0.25 -4.09 -14.89
N GLU A 98 -0.35 -4.77 -16.04
CA GLU A 98 0.26 -4.30 -17.29
C GLU A 98 -0.39 -3.02 -17.84
N ASP A 99 -1.70 -2.84 -17.64
CA ASP A 99 -2.40 -1.64 -18.08
C ASP A 99 -1.95 -0.43 -17.24
N ILE A 100 -1.83 -0.60 -15.92
CA ILE A 100 -1.36 0.44 -15.01
C ILE A 100 0.09 0.81 -15.34
N ALA A 101 0.96 -0.19 -15.54
CA ALA A 101 2.36 0.05 -15.91
C ALA A 101 2.49 0.87 -17.19
N ARG A 102 1.79 0.45 -18.26
CA ARG A 102 1.77 1.20 -19.54
C ARG A 102 1.29 2.63 -19.38
N LEU A 103 0.29 2.86 -18.54
CA LEU A 103 -0.25 4.20 -18.34
C LEU A 103 0.70 5.09 -17.54
N VAL A 104 1.39 4.53 -16.53
CA VAL A 104 2.44 5.26 -15.80
C VAL A 104 3.59 5.64 -16.73
N ASP A 105 3.99 4.75 -17.65
CA ASP A 105 5.00 5.07 -18.67
C ASP A 105 4.54 6.25 -19.55
N LEU A 106 3.33 6.17 -20.11
CA LEU A 106 2.76 7.24 -20.95
C LEU A 106 2.63 8.58 -20.20
N LEU A 107 2.26 8.51 -18.92
CA LEU A 107 2.12 9.69 -18.07
C LEU A 107 3.48 10.36 -17.84
N ASN A 108 4.51 9.60 -17.48
CA ASN A 108 5.87 10.13 -17.33
C ASN A 108 6.44 10.66 -18.66
N GLU A 109 6.14 10.00 -19.79
CA GLU A 109 6.51 10.49 -21.12
C GLU A 109 5.89 11.85 -21.43
N GLU A 110 4.61 12.04 -21.11
CA GLU A 110 3.91 13.30 -21.35
C GLU A 110 4.36 14.42 -20.39
N LEU A 111 4.63 14.08 -19.14
CA LEU A 111 5.19 15.01 -18.15
C LEU A 111 6.63 15.41 -18.48
N GLY A 112 7.34 14.59 -19.26
CA GLY A 112 8.75 14.80 -19.61
C GLY A 112 9.71 14.55 -18.45
N GLU A 113 9.22 14.00 -17.33
CA GLU A 113 9.99 13.64 -16.16
C GLU A 113 9.44 12.37 -15.49
N GLU A 114 10.35 11.57 -14.91
CA GLU A 114 10.00 10.33 -14.21
C GLU A 114 9.61 10.64 -12.75
N MET A 115 8.32 10.96 -12.54
CA MET A 115 7.78 11.34 -11.24
C MET A 115 6.69 10.40 -10.72
N VAL A 116 6.12 9.55 -11.58
CA VAL A 116 5.11 8.56 -11.22
C VAL A 116 5.75 7.17 -11.22
N TYR A 117 5.55 6.39 -10.16
CA TYR A 117 6.18 5.09 -9.95
C TYR A 117 5.12 4.01 -9.75
N TYR A 118 5.35 2.84 -10.34
CA TYR A 118 4.47 1.68 -10.19
C TYR A 118 5.24 0.45 -9.74
N GLU A 119 5.70 0.50 -8.49
CA GLU A 119 6.50 -0.55 -7.84
C GLU A 119 5.81 -1.92 -7.81
N ALA A 120 4.47 -1.96 -7.83
CA ALA A 120 3.74 -3.22 -7.87
C ALA A 120 4.11 -4.08 -9.09
N TYR A 121 4.39 -3.47 -10.24
CA TYR A 121 4.83 -4.18 -11.43
C TYR A 121 6.22 -4.80 -11.23
N ASP A 122 7.17 -4.01 -10.71
CA ASP A 122 8.55 -4.44 -10.48
C ASP A 122 8.64 -5.53 -9.39
N LEU A 123 7.73 -5.49 -8.42
CA LEU A 123 7.56 -6.51 -7.39
C LEU A 123 6.89 -7.79 -7.91
N GLY A 124 6.47 -7.82 -9.18
CA GLY A 124 5.81 -8.96 -9.80
C GLY A 124 4.42 -9.23 -9.22
N LEU A 125 3.72 -8.19 -8.76
CA LEU A 125 2.35 -8.31 -8.31
C LEU A 125 1.42 -8.60 -9.49
N GLU A 126 0.39 -9.37 -9.21
CA GLU A 126 -0.73 -9.63 -10.12
C GLU A 126 -1.99 -8.95 -9.57
N ARG A 127 -3.07 -8.90 -10.36
CA ARG A 127 -4.37 -8.46 -9.85
C ARG A 127 -4.78 -9.26 -8.62
N ASN A 128 -5.33 -8.59 -7.62
CA ASN A 128 -5.70 -9.17 -6.33
C ASN A 128 -4.51 -9.73 -5.53
N THR A 129 -3.37 -9.05 -5.61
CA THR A 129 -2.21 -9.38 -4.78
C THR A 129 -1.73 -8.17 -3.99
N ALA A 130 -1.04 -8.45 -2.88
CA ALA A 130 -0.40 -7.45 -2.03
C ALA A 130 1.02 -7.90 -1.71
N TYR A 131 1.94 -6.95 -1.65
CA TYR A 131 3.25 -7.15 -1.05
C TYR A 131 3.22 -6.65 0.39
N ILE A 132 3.58 -7.51 1.35
CA ILE A 132 3.64 -7.16 2.77
C ILE A 132 5.07 -7.33 3.28
N ILE A 133 5.52 -6.38 4.09
CA ILE A 133 6.81 -6.39 4.78
C ILE A 133 6.55 -6.49 6.29
N LEU A 134 7.05 -7.57 6.91
CA LEU A 134 6.89 -7.86 8.32
C LEU A 134 8.22 -7.86 9.06
N ASN A 135 8.28 -7.20 10.21
CA ASN A 135 9.41 -7.21 11.13
C ASN A 135 9.21 -8.29 12.21
N LEU A 136 9.80 -9.47 12.00
CA LEU A 136 9.67 -10.59 12.94
C LEU A 136 10.24 -10.28 14.34
N PRO A 137 11.36 -9.54 14.50
CA PRO A 137 11.81 -9.10 15.81
C PRO A 137 10.77 -8.29 16.59
N ASN A 138 10.09 -7.33 15.94
CA ASN A 138 9.04 -6.55 16.59
C ASN A 138 7.83 -7.43 16.92
N LEU A 139 7.47 -8.36 16.04
CA LEU A 139 6.40 -9.33 16.30
C LEU A 139 6.72 -10.20 17.53
N ALA A 140 7.91 -10.79 17.58
CA ALA A 140 8.35 -11.64 18.69
C ALA A 140 8.51 -10.85 20.01
N TYR A 141 8.92 -9.58 19.92
CA TYR A 141 8.99 -8.71 21.09
C TYR A 141 7.60 -8.49 21.69
N LEU A 142 6.62 -8.07 20.87
CA LEU A 142 5.24 -7.87 21.33
C LEU A 142 4.65 -9.16 21.89
N ASP A 143 4.85 -10.29 21.21
CA ASP A 143 4.42 -11.61 21.69
C ASP A 143 4.97 -11.93 23.10
N GLY A 144 6.19 -11.52 23.41
CA GLY A 144 6.82 -11.77 24.72
C GLY A 144 6.40 -10.85 25.87
N ILE A 145 5.76 -9.71 25.59
CA ILE A 145 5.49 -8.67 26.61
C ILE A 145 4.00 -8.35 26.83
N LEU A 146 3.12 -8.76 25.91
CA LEU A 146 1.70 -8.44 25.99
C LEU A 146 0.94 -9.42 26.89
N GLU A 147 0.02 -8.88 27.68
CA GLU A 147 -0.83 -9.63 28.62
C GLU A 147 -2.28 -9.09 28.56
N GLY A 148 -3.25 -9.88 29.00
CA GLY A 148 -4.67 -9.48 29.09
C GLY A 148 -5.28 -9.09 27.74
N ASP A 149 -6.10 -8.04 27.73
CA ASP A 149 -6.82 -7.59 26.52
C ASP A 149 -5.89 -7.25 25.35
N GLU A 150 -4.69 -6.72 25.63
CA GLU A 150 -3.71 -6.36 24.59
C GLU A 150 -3.12 -7.59 23.90
N ARG A 151 -3.00 -8.71 24.64
CA ARG A 151 -2.61 -10.01 24.11
C ARG A 151 -3.68 -10.53 23.15
N GLU A 152 -4.96 -10.45 23.53
CA GLU A 152 -6.08 -10.90 22.68
C GLU A 152 -6.16 -10.10 21.39
N ASP A 153 -6.01 -8.76 21.48
CA ASP A 153 -5.99 -7.89 20.31
C ASP A 153 -4.81 -8.21 19.37
N PHE A 154 -3.61 -8.44 19.93
CA PHE A 154 -2.44 -8.85 19.16
C PHE A 154 -2.67 -10.18 18.43
N GLU A 155 -3.18 -11.20 19.13
CA GLU A 155 -3.46 -12.50 18.54
C GLU A 155 -4.52 -12.41 17.44
N ARG A 156 -5.54 -11.56 17.60
CA ARG A 156 -6.53 -11.28 16.55
C ARG A 156 -5.86 -10.65 15.32
N ALA A 157 -5.04 -9.62 15.49
CA ALA A 157 -4.34 -8.96 14.39
C ALA A 157 -3.44 -9.95 13.61
N VAL A 158 -2.70 -10.79 14.32
CA VAL A 158 -1.86 -11.84 13.72
C VAL A 158 -2.72 -12.85 12.95
N LYS A 159 -3.86 -13.26 13.51
CA LYS A 159 -4.78 -14.21 12.86
C LYS A 159 -5.37 -13.65 11.56
N LEU A 160 -5.71 -12.35 11.54
CA LEU A 160 -6.17 -11.66 10.33
C LEU A 160 -5.11 -11.70 9.22
N LEU A 161 -3.84 -11.43 9.55
CA LEU A 161 -2.76 -11.50 8.56
C LEU A 161 -2.45 -12.93 8.09
N ILE A 162 -2.42 -13.91 9.01
CA ILE A 162 -2.12 -15.32 8.68
C ILE A 162 -3.15 -15.93 7.74
N LYS A 163 -4.40 -15.45 7.75
CA LYS A 163 -5.45 -15.89 6.82
C LYS A 163 -5.02 -15.86 5.35
N TYR A 164 -4.09 -14.99 5.00
CA TYR A 164 -3.64 -14.74 3.63
C TYR A 164 -2.21 -15.23 3.33
N VAL A 165 -1.49 -15.76 4.33
CA VAL A 165 -0.09 -16.23 4.23
C VAL A 165 -0.05 -17.73 3.96
#